data_AF-A0A0K8WLW0-F1
#
_entry.id   AF-A0A0K8WLW0-F1
#
_cell.length_a   1.000
_cell.length_b   1.000
_cell.length_c   1.000
_cell.angle_alpha   90.00
_cell.angle_beta   90.00
_cell.angle_gamma   90.00
#
_symmetry.space_group_name_H-M   'P 1'
#
loop_
_entity.id
_entity.type
_entity.pdbx_description
1 polymer ?
#
loop_
_entity_poly.entity_id
_entity_poly.type
_entity_poly.pdbx_seq_one_letter_code
_entity_poly.pdbx_strand_id
1 'polypeptide(L)'
;QITAEGCGKGKIILSQMMERISDDIPIALLPRDGITKSVQFTKRFKVTLGSKSEWNDPTLEQMLRDSTLRWYTDGSKTSEGIGAGIVGPRTKLSIPMGSFPSIFQAEVLAISRCVETNLHRNYRNERIAILSDSQAALKAISSYEIKSLLVQECRERLNNLAAKNQVH
;
A
#
# COMPACT_ATOMS: atom_id res chain seq x y z
N GLN A 1 -34.91 -10.17 -4.84
CA GLN A 1 -34.86 -9.63 -3.45
C GLN A 1 -33.47 -9.08 -3.25
N ILE A 2 -33.35 -7.76 -3.21
CA ILE A 2 -32.07 -7.04 -3.14
C ILE A 2 -31.88 -6.65 -1.67
N THR A 3 -30.94 -7.29 -0.99
CA THR A 3 -30.45 -6.86 0.31
C THR A 3 -29.09 -6.20 0.10
N ALA A 4 -29.08 -4.87 0.18
CA ALA A 4 -27.89 -4.06 0.13
C ALA A 4 -27.34 -3.90 1.56
N GLU A 5 -26.44 -4.80 1.96
CA GLU A 5 -25.49 -4.54 3.04
C GLU A 5 -24.12 -4.27 2.42
N GLY A 6 -23.95 -3.04 1.94
CA GLY A 6 -22.70 -2.56 1.36
C GLY A 6 -21.73 -2.09 2.43
N CYS A 7 -21.12 -3.02 3.19
CA CYS A 7 -19.86 -2.72 3.86
C CYS A 7 -18.77 -2.69 2.77
N GLY A 8 -18.49 -1.50 2.24
CA GLY A 8 -17.55 -1.26 1.15
C GLY A 8 -16.13 -1.67 1.55
N LYS A 9 -15.79 -2.93 1.32
CA LYS A 9 -14.39 -3.38 1.17
C LYS A 9 -13.93 -2.82 -0.17
N GLY A 10 -12.93 -1.94 -0.17
CA GLY A 10 -12.31 -1.38 -1.37
C GLY A 10 -11.63 -2.46 -2.18
N LYS A 11 -12.41 -3.25 -2.93
CA LYS A 11 -11.89 -4.17 -3.92
C LYS A 11 -11.37 -3.33 -5.08
N ILE A 12 -10.11 -3.53 -5.42
CA ILE A 12 -9.51 -2.97 -6.62
C ILE A 12 -10.32 -3.51 -7.81
N ILE A 13 -10.95 -2.59 -8.54
CA ILE A 13 -11.65 -2.95 -9.78
C ILE A 13 -10.57 -3.15 -10.84
N LEU A 14 -10.57 -4.32 -11.48
CA LEU A 14 -9.65 -4.63 -12.58
C LEU A 14 -9.82 -3.61 -13.70
N SER A 15 -8.74 -3.27 -14.40
CA SER A 15 -8.74 -2.27 -15.48
C SER A 15 -9.82 -2.52 -16.54
N GLN A 16 -9.96 -3.77 -17.00
CA GLN A 16 -10.98 -4.20 -17.95
C GLN A 16 -12.41 -4.00 -17.43
N MET A 17 -12.59 -4.09 -16.11
CA MET A 17 -13.88 -3.88 -15.47
C MET A 17 -14.15 -2.38 -15.29
N MET A 18 -13.12 -1.56 -15.04
CA MET A 18 -13.24 -0.10 -15.03
C MET A 18 -13.59 0.46 -16.42
N GLU A 19 -13.00 -0.05 -17.51
CA GLU A 19 -13.34 0.38 -18.88
C GLU A 19 -14.83 0.14 -19.18
N ARG A 20 -15.34 -1.06 -18.87
CA ARG A 20 -16.77 -1.37 -19.03
C ARG A 20 -17.66 -0.47 -18.17
N ILE A 21 -17.26 -0.23 -16.91
CA ILE A 21 -18.03 0.62 -15.99
C ILE A 21 -17.98 2.08 -16.46
N SER A 22 -16.87 2.57 -17.02
CA SER A 22 -16.79 3.94 -17.52
C SER A 22 -17.64 4.21 -18.75
N ASP A 23 -17.91 3.17 -19.55
CA ASP A 23 -18.81 3.26 -20.70
C ASP A 23 -20.28 3.31 -20.27
N ASP A 24 -20.62 2.60 -19.18
CA ASP A 24 -22.00 2.47 -18.68
C ASP A 24 -22.39 3.50 -17.60
N ILE A 25 -21.42 4.01 -16.85
CA ILE A 25 -21.63 4.90 -15.71
C ILE A 25 -20.93 6.26 -15.96
N PRO A 26 -21.65 7.38 -15.84
CA PRO A 26 -21.04 8.71 -15.91
C PRO A 26 -19.84 8.81 -14.97
N ILE A 27 -18.72 9.39 -15.45
CA ILE A 27 -17.47 9.55 -14.69
C ILE A 27 -17.69 10.11 -13.27
N ALA A 28 -18.69 11.00 -13.10
CA ALA A 28 -19.04 11.60 -11.82
C ALA A 28 -19.54 10.60 -10.76
N LEU A 29 -20.03 9.43 -11.18
CA LEU A 29 -20.57 8.37 -10.33
C LEU A 29 -19.57 7.22 -10.12
N LEU A 30 -18.39 7.28 -10.74
CA LEU A 30 -17.36 6.27 -10.54
C LEU A 30 -16.87 6.27 -9.08
N PRO A 31 -16.51 5.10 -8.51
CA PRO A 31 -15.94 5.02 -7.18
C PRO A 31 -14.71 5.91 -7.05
N ARG A 32 -14.67 6.71 -5.99
CA ARG A 32 -13.55 7.61 -5.68
C ARG A 32 -12.79 7.08 -4.48
N ASP A 33 -11.48 7.25 -4.50
CA ASP A 33 -10.62 6.93 -3.35
C ASP A 33 -10.77 7.92 -2.20
N GLY A 34 -11.21 9.15 -2.51
CA GLY A 34 -11.41 10.20 -1.51
C GLY A 34 -12.51 9.85 -0.51
N ILE A 35 -12.19 9.95 0.78
CA ILE A 35 -13.13 9.76 1.89
C ILE A 35 -13.25 11.01 2.75
N THR A 36 -14.29 11.08 3.57
CA THR A 36 -14.38 12.05 4.67
C THR A 36 -13.16 11.88 5.57
N LYS A 37 -12.55 13.01 5.94
CA LYS A 37 -11.34 13.02 6.77
C LYS A 37 -11.56 12.18 8.04
N SER A 38 -10.74 11.16 8.21
CA SER A 38 -10.69 10.32 9.40
C SER A 38 -9.38 10.57 10.15
N VAL A 39 -9.43 10.56 11.49
CA VAL A 39 -8.24 10.73 12.34
C VAL A 39 -7.94 9.40 13.00
N GLN A 40 -6.75 8.86 12.76
CA GLN A 40 -6.30 7.58 13.31
C GLN A 40 -4.94 7.73 14.00
N PHE A 41 -4.94 7.60 15.32
CA PHE A 41 -3.74 7.67 16.15
C PHE A 41 -3.00 6.33 16.27
N THR A 42 -3.71 5.21 16.13
CA THR A 42 -3.11 3.88 16.23
C THR A 42 -2.15 3.63 15.06
N LYS A 43 -0.87 3.45 15.40
CA LYS A 43 0.20 2.99 14.50
C LYS A 43 1.07 2.01 15.27
N ARG A 44 1.00 0.74 14.89
CA ARG A 44 1.80 -0.35 15.50
C ARG A 44 3.11 -0.60 14.75
N PHE A 45 3.32 0.09 13.65
CA PHE A 45 4.50 0.04 12.80
C PHE A 45 5.23 1.38 12.86
N LYS A 46 6.52 1.38 12.52
CA LYS A 46 7.34 2.60 12.41
C LYS A 46 7.50 2.97 10.93
N VAL A 47 7.46 4.26 10.62
CA VAL A 47 7.85 4.77 9.30
C VAL A 47 9.04 5.69 9.50
N THR A 48 10.12 5.43 8.79
CA THR A 48 11.30 6.30 8.76
C THR A 48 11.34 6.99 7.40
N LEU A 49 11.21 8.32 7.40
CA LEU A 49 11.34 9.12 6.18
C LEU A 49 12.80 9.53 6.03
N GLY A 50 13.51 8.87 5.11
CA GLY A 50 14.88 9.21 4.77
C GLY A 50 14.97 10.12 3.55
N SER A 51 16.04 10.89 3.49
CA SER A 51 16.51 11.65 2.34
C SER A 51 17.67 10.92 1.65
N LYS A 52 17.99 11.27 0.39
CA LYS A 52 19.12 10.67 -0.33
C LYS A 52 20.46 10.83 0.39
N SER A 53 20.64 11.92 1.13
CA SER A 53 21.82 12.17 1.96
C SER A 53 21.99 11.21 3.13
N GLU A 54 20.92 10.54 3.56
CA GLU A 54 20.90 9.63 4.71
C GLU A 54 20.97 8.15 4.28
N TRP A 55 21.18 7.86 2.99
CA TRP A 55 21.28 6.47 2.51
C TRP A 55 22.48 5.72 3.09
N ASN A 56 23.54 6.45 3.45
CA ASN A 56 24.72 5.90 4.11
C ASN A 56 24.64 6.05 5.65
N ASP A 57 23.45 6.29 6.22
CA ASP A 57 23.27 6.33 7.67
C ASP A 57 23.56 4.93 8.27
N PRO A 58 24.58 4.79 9.13
CA PRO A 58 24.92 3.52 9.77
C PRO A 58 23.75 2.91 10.54
N THR A 59 22.84 3.73 11.04
CA THR A 59 21.62 3.33 11.77
C THR A 59 20.63 2.65 10.85
N LEU A 60 20.42 3.20 9.64
CA LEU A 60 19.55 2.60 8.62
C LEU A 60 20.13 1.28 8.14
N GLU A 61 21.44 1.24 7.87
CA GLU A 61 22.10 -0.01 7.49
C GLU A 61 21.99 -1.07 8.58
N GLN A 62 22.19 -0.70 9.84
CA GLN A 62 22.07 -1.64 10.96
C GLN A 62 20.64 -2.17 11.09
N MET A 63 19.63 -1.29 10.99
CA MET A 63 18.23 -1.71 11.00
C MET A 63 17.92 -2.70 9.87
N LEU A 64 18.44 -2.45 8.67
CA LEU A 64 18.28 -3.37 7.54
C LEU A 64 19.00 -4.69 7.79
N ARG A 65 20.23 -4.67 8.32
CA ARG A 65 20.98 -5.89 8.70
C ARG A 65 20.22 -6.74 9.70
N ASP A 66 19.61 -6.11 10.71
CA ASP A 66 18.83 -6.76 11.76
C ASP A 66 17.45 -7.23 11.30
N SER A 67 16.98 -6.79 10.13
CA SER A 67 15.69 -7.20 9.57
C SER A 67 15.78 -8.62 9.01
N THR A 68 14.91 -9.51 9.50
CA THR A 68 14.83 -10.90 9.06
C THR A 68 14.17 -11.03 7.69
N LEU A 69 13.25 -10.13 7.36
CA LEU A 69 12.58 -10.07 6.07
C LEU A 69 12.72 -8.68 5.46
N ARG A 70 13.15 -8.61 4.20
CA ARG A 70 13.26 -7.35 3.44
C ARG A 70 12.38 -7.42 2.22
N TRP A 71 11.58 -6.38 2.03
CA TRP A 71 10.68 -6.22 0.91
C TRP A 71 10.93 -4.90 0.21
N TYR A 72 10.85 -4.91 -1.11
CA TYR A 72 10.94 -3.73 -1.94
C TYR A 72 9.62 -3.56 -2.66
N THR A 73 9.09 -2.35 -2.67
CA THR A 73 7.81 -2.01 -3.29
C THR A 73 8.01 -0.84 -4.24
N ASP A 74 7.34 -0.88 -5.38
CA ASP A 74 7.48 0.14 -6.40
C ASP A 74 6.15 0.37 -7.12
N GLY A 75 5.83 1.63 -7.40
CA GLY A 75 4.76 2.05 -8.28
C GLY A 75 5.36 2.47 -9.63
N SER A 76 4.80 1.96 -10.71
CA SER A 76 5.27 2.27 -12.06
C SER A 76 4.20 2.97 -12.88
N LYS A 77 4.64 3.91 -13.72
CA LYS A 77 3.83 4.55 -14.76
C LYS A 77 4.57 4.49 -16.08
N THR A 78 3.93 3.92 -17.09
CA THR A 78 4.43 3.81 -18.45
C THR A 78 3.40 4.37 -19.43
N SER A 79 3.72 4.37 -20.72
CA SER A 79 2.75 4.66 -21.79
C SER A 79 1.61 3.64 -21.85
N GLU A 80 1.83 2.42 -21.38
CA GLU A 80 0.85 1.31 -21.41
C GLU A 80 -0.06 1.30 -20.18
N GLY A 81 0.28 2.08 -19.15
CA GLY A 81 -0.52 2.21 -17.95
C GLY A 81 0.29 2.25 -16.66
N ILE A 82 -0.39 1.88 -15.58
CA ILE A 82 0.06 1.97 -14.20
C ILE A 82 0.15 0.57 -13.64
N GLY A 83 1.17 0.32 -12.82
CA GLY A 83 1.33 -0.97 -12.16
C GLY A 83 1.99 -0.84 -10.80
N ALA A 84 1.77 -1.84 -9.96
CA ALA A 84 2.41 -1.97 -8.65
C ALA A 84 3.30 -3.22 -8.64
N GLY A 85 4.47 -3.13 -8.02
CA GLY A 85 5.46 -4.20 -7.95
C GLY A 85 5.87 -4.49 -6.51
N ILE A 86 6.07 -5.77 -6.19
CA ILE A 86 6.70 -6.18 -4.93
C ILE A 86 7.77 -7.24 -5.18
N VAL A 87 8.91 -7.11 -4.49
CA VAL A 87 9.99 -8.09 -4.46
C VAL A 87 10.32 -8.38 -3.00
N GLY A 88 10.48 -9.65 -2.67
CA GLY A 88 10.84 -10.09 -1.33
C GLY A 88 11.20 -11.57 -1.29
N PRO A 89 11.29 -12.18 -0.10
CA PRO A 89 11.72 -13.56 0.06
C PRO A 89 10.86 -14.52 -0.78
N ARG A 90 11.43 -15.12 -1.82
CA ARG A 90 10.70 -16.02 -2.75
C ARG A 90 9.44 -15.38 -3.35
N THR A 91 9.43 -14.06 -3.56
CA THR A 91 8.30 -13.35 -4.17
C THR A 91 8.82 -12.32 -5.16
N LYS A 92 8.28 -12.35 -6.37
CA LYS A 92 8.37 -11.28 -7.34
C LYS A 92 7.01 -11.17 -8.01
N LEU A 93 6.31 -10.07 -7.77
CA LEU A 93 4.96 -9.86 -8.27
C LEU A 93 4.89 -8.50 -8.95
N SER A 94 4.24 -8.48 -10.12
CA SER A 94 3.84 -7.28 -10.83
C SER A 94 2.33 -7.30 -11.00
N ILE A 95 1.68 -6.17 -10.75
CA ILE A 95 0.24 -6.02 -10.68
C ILE A 95 -0.15 -4.92 -11.67
N PRO A 96 -0.71 -5.27 -12.83
CA PRO A 96 -1.23 -4.26 -13.76
C PRO A 96 -2.48 -3.62 -13.15
N MET A 97 -2.54 -2.29 -13.15
CA MET A 97 -3.65 -1.50 -12.60
C MET A 97 -4.43 -0.72 -13.68
N GLY A 98 -4.00 -0.82 -14.95
CA GLY A 98 -4.62 -0.11 -16.08
C GLY A 98 -4.17 1.34 -16.16
N SER A 99 -4.96 2.18 -16.84
CA SER A 99 -4.60 3.56 -17.16
C SER A 99 -5.13 4.60 -16.15
N PHE A 100 -6.16 4.26 -15.38
CA PHE A 100 -6.89 5.21 -14.53
C PHE A 100 -6.23 5.56 -13.20
N PRO A 101 -5.60 4.62 -12.47
CA PRO A 101 -5.05 4.94 -11.16
C PRO A 101 -3.89 5.96 -11.23
N SER A 102 -3.71 6.73 -10.17
CA SER A 102 -2.53 7.58 -10.03
C SER A 102 -1.29 6.76 -9.65
N ILE A 103 -0.11 7.33 -9.92
CA ILE A 103 1.15 6.76 -9.42
C ILE A 103 1.15 6.60 -7.90
N PHE A 104 0.58 7.57 -7.17
CA PHE A 104 0.42 7.50 -5.72
C PHE A 104 -0.41 6.28 -5.27
N GLN A 105 -1.51 5.97 -5.97
CA GLN A 105 -2.32 4.78 -5.66
C GLN A 105 -1.55 3.49 -5.94
N ALA A 106 -0.71 3.45 -6.97
CA ALA A 106 0.13 2.29 -7.25
C ALA A 106 1.15 2.04 -6.14
N GLU A 107 1.80 3.09 -5.64
CA GLU A 107 2.75 3.02 -4.53
C GLU A 107 2.10 2.50 -3.23
N VAL A 108 0.97 3.09 -2.85
CA VAL A 108 0.24 2.66 -1.65
C VAL A 108 -0.27 1.22 -1.82
N LEU A 109 -0.68 0.84 -3.04
CA LEU A 109 -1.09 -0.53 -3.33
C LEU A 109 0.09 -1.50 -3.23
N ALA A 110 1.27 -1.16 -3.73
CA ALA A 110 2.45 -2.00 -3.66
C ALA A 110 2.79 -2.35 -2.20
N ILE A 111 2.77 -1.34 -1.31
CA ILE A 111 2.93 -1.54 0.14
C ILE A 111 1.82 -2.44 0.69
N SER A 112 0.55 -2.12 0.38
CA SER A 112 -0.60 -2.89 0.86
C SER A 112 -0.51 -4.37 0.46
N ARG A 113 -0.11 -4.66 -0.78
CA ARG A 113 0.02 -6.03 -1.30
C ARG A 113 1.22 -6.77 -0.69
N CYS A 114 2.32 -6.07 -0.43
CA CYS A 114 3.44 -6.61 0.33
C CYS A 114 2.98 -7.07 1.72
N VAL A 115 2.25 -6.21 2.44
CA VAL A 115 1.72 -6.51 3.77
C VAL A 115 0.75 -7.69 3.73
N GLU A 116 -0.16 -7.72 2.77
CA GLU A 116 -1.10 -8.83 2.57
C GLU A 116 -0.36 -10.15 2.30
N THR A 117 0.71 -10.13 1.51
CA THR A 117 1.54 -11.31 1.24
C THR A 117 2.18 -11.84 2.53
N ASN A 118 2.67 -10.95 3.40
CA ASN A 118 3.23 -11.33 4.70
C ASN A 118 2.17 -11.88 5.66
N LEU A 119 0.97 -11.28 5.66
CA LEU A 119 -0.18 -11.77 6.45
C LEU A 119 -0.61 -13.18 6.01
N HIS A 120 -0.70 -13.42 4.70
CA HIS A 120 -1.04 -14.75 4.15
C HIS A 120 0.00 -15.81 4.49
N ARG A 121 1.28 -15.42 4.56
CA ARG A 121 2.36 -16.31 5.02
C ARG A 121 2.37 -16.52 6.54
N ASN A 122 1.54 -15.78 7.28
CA ASN A 122 1.41 -15.86 8.73
C ASN A 122 2.76 -15.76 9.45
N TYR A 123 3.64 -14.85 8.98
CA TYR A 123 4.88 -14.52 9.69
C TYR A 123 4.58 -13.96 11.08
N ARG A 124 5.39 -14.36 12.06
CA ARG A 124 5.26 -13.96 13.48
C ARG A 124 6.63 -13.82 14.09
N ASN A 125 6.77 -12.86 15.01
CA ASN A 125 8.01 -12.53 15.70
C ASN A 125 9.16 -12.16 14.74
N GLU A 126 8.82 -11.72 13.53
CA GLU A 126 9.80 -11.28 12.52
C GLU A 126 10.08 -9.79 12.62
N ARG A 127 11.26 -9.37 12.13
CA ARG A 127 11.59 -7.98 11.85
C ARG A 127 11.49 -7.75 10.34
N ILE A 128 10.42 -7.08 9.93
CA ILE A 128 10.06 -6.89 8.53
C ILE A 128 10.37 -5.45 8.14
N ALA A 129 11.28 -5.27 7.19
CA ALA A 129 11.54 -3.99 6.54
C ALA A 129 10.82 -3.93 5.19
N ILE A 130 10.00 -2.91 4.99
CA ILE A 130 9.33 -2.62 3.72
C ILE A 130 9.91 -1.32 3.16
N LEU A 131 10.69 -1.44 2.10
CA LEU A 131 11.38 -0.33 1.45
C LEU A 131 10.55 0.18 0.27
N SER A 132 10.16 1.45 0.36
CA SER A 132 9.54 2.23 -0.73
C SER A 132 10.29 3.54 -0.88
N ASP A 133 10.50 3.98 -2.12
CA ASP A 133 11.06 5.29 -2.44
C ASP A 133 9.98 6.39 -2.55
N SER A 134 8.71 6.02 -2.47
CA SER A 134 7.58 6.95 -2.51
C SER A 134 7.38 7.66 -1.17
N GLN A 135 8.05 8.81 -1.01
CA GLN A 135 7.82 9.68 0.13
C GLN A 135 6.35 10.09 0.29
N ALA A 136 5.62 10.23 -0.82
CA ALA A 136 4.20 10.57 -0.78
C ALA A 136 3.38 9.45 -0.12
N ALA A 137 3.60 8.19 -0.51
CA ALA A 137 2.93 7.05 0.10
C ALA A 137 3.30 6.89 1.58
N LEU A 138 4.61 6.97 1.90
CA LEU A 138 5.10 6.88 3.28
C LEU A 138 4.51 7.97 4.18
N LYS A 139 4.48 9.23 3.71
CA LYS A 139 3.87 10.37 4.45
C LYS A 139 2.37 10.18 4.65
N ALA A 140 1.66 9.69 3.64
CA ALA A 140 0.22 9.44 3.74
C ALA A 140 -0.10 8.34 4.77
N ILE A 141 0.64 7.24 4.74
CA ILE A 141 0.53 6.13 5.70
C ILE A 141 0.93 6.56 7.11
N SER A 142 1.94 7.43 7.24
CA SER A 142 2.41 7.95 8.53
C SER A 142 1.57 9.09 9.09
N SER A 143 0.65 9.69 8.32
CA SER A 143 -0.18 10.81 8.76
C SER A 143 -1.12 10.41 9.90
N TYR A 144 -1.60 11.37 10.71
CA TYR A 144 -2.73 11.13 11.62
C TYR A 144 -4.08 11.33 10.93
N GLU A 145 -4.11 12.19 9.92
CA GLU A 145 -5.29 12.46 9.11
C GLU A 145 -5.26 11.63 7.83
N ILE A 146 -6.33 10.89 7.56
CA ILE A 146 -6.50 10.07 6.37
C ILE A 146 -7.69 10.62 5.56
N LYS A 147 -7.46 10.80 4.25
CA LYS A 147 -8.46 11.25 3.28
C LYS A 147 -8.61 10.31 2.08
N SER A 148 -7.89 9.18 2.11
CA SER A 148 -7.89 8.16 1.07
C SER A 148 -8.29 6.82 1.69
N LEU A 149 -9.27 6.15 1.09
CA LEU A 149 -9.71 4.82 1.51
C LEU A 149 -8.57 3.81 1.36
N LEU A 150 -7.84 3.87 0.23
CA LEU A 150 -6.70 2.99 -0.03
C LEU A 150 -5.62 3.12 1.06
N VAL A 151 -5.30 4.35 1.48
CA VAL A 151 -4.35 4.60 2.57
C VAL A 151 -4.90 4.06 3.90
N GLN A 152 -6.19 4.25 4.16
CA GLN A 152 -6.83 3.73 5.36
C GLN A 152 -6.69 2.20 5.45
N GLU A 153 -7.09 1.49 4.41
CA GLU A 153 -7.01 0.03 4.40
C GLU A 153 -5.56 -0.47 4.47
N CYS A 154 -4.63 0.20 3.79
CA CYS A 154 -3.21 -0.13 3.86
C CYS A 154 -2.69 -0.02 5.30
N ARG A 155 -3.06 1.05 6.02
CA ARG A 155 -2.72 1.23 7.44
C ARG A 155 -3.33 0.18 8.35
N GLU A 156 -4.58 -0.20 8.11
CA GLU A 156 -5.25 -1.27 8.87
C GLU A 156 -4.52 -2.60 8.68
N ARG A 157 -4.15 -2.95 7.44
CA ARG A 157 -3.33 -4.13 7.14
C ARG A 157 -1.96 -4.07 7.81
N LEU A 158 -1.28 -2.93 7.76
CA LEU A 158 0.02 -2.72 8.44
C LEU A 158 -0.09 -2.92 9.95
N ASN A 159 -1.12 -2.32 10.57
CA ASN A 159 -1.39 -2.50 12.00
C ASN A 159 -1.65 -3.96 12.36
N ASN A 160 -2.35 -4.70 11.50
CA ASN A 160 -2.60 -6.13 11.69
C ASN A 160 -1.32 -6.97 11.57
N LEU A 161 -0.43 -6.65 10.62
CA LEU A 161 0.85 -7.33 10.47
C LEU A 161 1.77 -7.05 11.67
N ALA A 162 1.83 -5.78 12.09
CA ALA A 162 2.64 -5.32 13.21
C ALA A 162 2.11 -5.75 14.59
N ALA A 163 0.86 -6.24 14.68
CA ALA A 163 0.38 -6.84 15.92
C ALA A 163 1.13 -8.11 16.33
N LYS A 164 1.84 -8.77 15.40
CA LYS A 164 2.62 -10.00 15.66
C LYS A 164 4.08 -9.90 15.22
N ASN A 165 4.52 -8.76 14.71
CA ASN A 165 5.84 -8.57 14.11
C ASN A 165 6.34 -7.14 14.38
N GLN A 166 7.64 -6.92 14.24
CA GLN A 166 8.21 -5.57 14.19
C GLN A 166 8.26 -5.14 12.74
N VAL A 167 7.51 -4.10 12.37
CA VAL A 167 7.39 -3.62 10.98
C VAL A 167 7.96 -2.21 10.86
N HIS A 168 8.89 -2.05 9.92
CA HIS A 168 9.65 -0.84 9.63
C HIS A 168 9.56 -0.44 8.16
#